data_AF-A0A7L0KNJ6-F1
#
_entry.id   AF-A0A7L0KNJ6-F1
#
_cell.length_a   1.000
_cell.length_b   1.000
_cell.length_c   1.000
_cell.angle_alpha   90.00
_cell.angle_beta   90.00
_cell.angle_gamma   90.00
#
_symmetry.space_group_name_H-M   'P 1'
#
loop_
_entity.id
_entity.type
_entity.pdbx_description
1 polymer ?
#
loop_
_entity_poly.entity_id
_entity_poly.type
_entity_poly.pdbx_seq_one_letter_code
_entity_poly.pdbx_strand_id
1 'polypeptide(L)' 'PYPCSDCGEAFFESSSFNRHRKKHLVGKPYQCPDCGIGFTVHSALLLHQKSHVGPRPHVCPDCGKAFRETTTLRRHQR' A
#
# COMPACT_ATOMS: atom_id res chain seq x y z
N PRO A 1 -19.28 -5.10 1.90
CA PRO A 1 -18.32 -5.87 2.74
C PRO A 1 -17.00 -5.10 2.86
N TYR A 2 -16.45 -5.03 4.07
CA TYR A 2 -15.20 -4.37 4.43
C TYR A 2 -14.17 -5.45 4.78
N PRO A 3 -13.42 -5.95 3.79
CA PRO A 3 -12.38 -6.95 4.01
C PRO A 3 -11.14 -6.35 4.67
N CYS A 4 -10.59 -7.05 5.64
CA CYS A 4 -9.35 -6.73 6.32
C CYS A 4 -8.18 -7.34 5.57
N SER A 5 -7.26 -6.49 5.11
CA SER A 5 -6.06 -6.93 4.41
C SER A 5 -5.01 -7.56 5.33
N ASP A 6 -5.06 -7.29 6.66
CA ASP A 6 -4.14 -7.88 7.64
C ASP A 6 -4.44 -9.35 7.94
N CYS A 7 -5.72 -9.76 7.96
CA CYS A 7 -6.13 -11.11 8.39
C CYS A 7 -7.20 -11.78 7.52
N GLY A 8 -7.67 -11.13 6.45
CA GLY A 8 -8.65 -11.68 5.52
C GLY A 8 -10.10 -11.68 6.01
N GLU A 9 -10.37 -11.26 7.25
CA GLU A 9 -11.74 -11.18 7.76
C GLU A 9 -12.56 -10.11 7.04
N ALA A 10 -13.82 -10.40 6.72
CA ALA A 10 -14.73 -9.46 6.10
C ALA A 10 -15.86 -9.05 7.04
N PHE A 11 -16.09 -7.75 7.15
CA PHE A 11 -17.15 -7.18 7.97
C PHE A 11 -18.28 -6.63 7.09
N PHE A 12 -19.52 -6.70 7.55
CA PHE A 12 -20.65 -6.10 6.82
C PHE A 12 -20.78 -4.59 7.05
N GLU A 13 -20.26 -4.10 8.19
CA GLU A 13 -20.36 -2.71 8.63
C GLU A 13 -18.98 -2.04 8.76
N SER A 14 -18.91 -0.76 8.40
CA SER A 14 -17.69 0.06 8.47
C SER A 14 -17.25 0.36 9.90
N SER A 15 -18.20 0.50 10.84
CA SER A 15 -17.95 0.71 12.27
C SER A 15 -17.23 -0.49 12.89
N SER A 16 -17.74 -1.68 12.61
CA SER A 16 -17.17 -2.96 13.02
C SER A 16 -15.78 -3.18 12.40
N PHE A 17 -15.61 -2.89 11.11
CA PHE A 17 -14.31 -2.91 10.43
C PHE A 17 -13.30 -1.94 11.06
N ASN A 18 -13.68 -0.68 11.31
CA ASN A 18 -12.79 0.31 11.90
C ASN A 18 -12.35 -0.07 13.32
N ARG A 19 -13.26 -0.63 14.13
CA ARG A 19 -12.92 -1.14 15.47
C ARG A 19 -11.97 -2.33 15.38
N HIS A 20 -12.18 -3.24 14.43
CA HIS A 20 -11.27 -4.36 14.17
C HIS A 20 -9.89 -3.85 13.74
N ARG A 21 -9.83 -2.94 12.76
CA ARG A 21 -8.56 -2.39 12.23
C ARG A 21 -7.72 -1.74 13.32
N LYS A 22 -8.33 -1.04 14.28
CA LYS A 22 -7.62 -0.45 15.43
C LYS A 22 -6.83 -1.47 16.24
N LYS A 23 -7.30 -2.72 16.35
CA LYS A 23 -6.56 -3.79 17.05
C LYS A 23 -5.24 -4.12 16.36
N HIS A 24 -5.22 -4.10 15.02
CA HIS A 24 -3.99 -4.31 14.25
C HIS A 24 -3.00 -3.15 14.36
N LEU A 25 -3.45 -1.97 14.76
CA LEU A 25 -2.61 -0.78 14.92
C LEU A 25 -1.98 -0.68 16.33
N VAL A 26 -2.44 -1.46 17.30
CA VAL A 26 -1.88 -1.45 18.66
C VAL A 26 -0.43 -1.94 18.61
N GLY A 27 0.50 -1.11 19.09
CA GLY A 27 1.93 -1.44 19.13
C GLY A 27 2.64 -1.36 17.77
N LYS A 28 1.98 -0.84 16.72
CA LYS A 28 2.54 -0.69 15.38
C LYS A 28 2.68 0.81 15.03
N PRO A 29 3.83 1.45 15.32
CA PRO A 29 4.01 2.89 15.12
C PRO A 29 4.10 3.29 13.64
N TYR A 30 4.38 2.35 12.74
CA TYR A 30 4.56 2.63 11.32
C TYR A 30 3.31 2.22 10.54
N GLN A 31 2.57 3.18 9.98
CA GLN A 31 1.34 2.91 9.24
C GLN A 31 1.52 3.21 7.76
N CYS A 32 0.99 2.33 6.92
CA CYS A 32 0.92 2.58 5.49
C CYS A 32 -0.16 3.62 5.18
N PRO A 33 0.16 4.75 4.51
CA PRO A 33 -0.83 5.78 4.20
C PRO A 33 -1.86 5.32 3.17
N ASP A 34 -1.50 4.36 2.30
CA ASP A 34 -2.36 3.91 1.21
C ASP A 34 -3.47 2.95 1.66
N CYS A 35 -3.15 2.03 2.58
CA CYS A 35 -4.09 0.98 3.03
C CYS A 35 -4.35 0.97 4.54
N GLY A 36 -3.59 1.74 5.32
CA GLY A 36 -3.72 1.81 6.78
C GLY A 36 -3.19 0.58 7.52
N ILE A 37 -2.43 -0.31 6.87
CA ILE A 37 -1.79 -1.46 7.51
C ILE A 37 -0.67 -0.97 8.43
N GLY A 38 -0.65 -1.48 9.66
CA GLY A 38 0.38 -1.17 10.66
C GLY A 38 1.56 -2.15 10.61
N PHE A 39 2.75 -1.64 10.90
CA PHE A 39 4.00 -2.37 11.04
C PHE A 39 4.74 -1.98 12.34
N THR A 40 5.45 -2.92 12.94
CA THR A 40 6.28 -2.70 14.14
C THR A 40 7.64 -2.07 13.81
N VAL A 41 8.11 -2.24 12.57
CA VAL A 41 9.40 -1.74 12.07
C VAL A 41 9.26 -1.00 10.75
N HIS A 42 10.02 0.09 10.61
CA HIS A 42 9.99 0.97 9.43
C HIS A 42 10.37 0.25 8.14
N SER A 43 11.35 -0.67 8.19
CA SER A 43 11.78 -1.47 7.04
C SER A 43 10.66 -2.34 6.46
N ALA A 44 9.80 -2.90 7.31
CA ALA A 44 8.64 -3.68 6.88
C ALA A 44 7.59 -2.80 6.19
N LEU A 45 7.35 -1.58 6.69
CA LEU A 45 6.51 -0.59 6.02
C LEU A 45 7.07 -0.23 4.64
N LEU A 46 8.37 0.06 4.53
CA LEU A 46 8.98 0.40 3.24
C LEU A 46 8.89 -0.74 2.22
N LEU A 47 9.12 -1.99 2.67
CA LEU A 47 8.96 -3.16 1.80
C LEU A 47 7.50 -3.33 1.37
N HIS A 48 6.56 -3.13 2.29
CA HIS A 48 5.14 -3.15 1.99
C HIS A 48 4.72 -2.04 1.01
N GLN A 49 5.24 -0.83 1.14
CA GLN A 49 4.96 0.25 0.18
C GLN A 49 5.40 -0.11 -1.24
N LYS A 50 6.45 -0.91 -1.39
CA LYS A 50 6.86 -1.44 -2.70
C LYS A 50 5.85 -2.42 -3.30
N SER A 51 4.97 -3.06 -2.52
CA SER A 51 3.91 -3.91 -3.08
C SER A 51 2.75 -3.08 -3.66
N HIS A 52 2.46 -1.90 -3.09
CA HIS A 52 1.51 -0.94 -3.68
C HIS A 52 2.03 -0.40 -5.00
N VAL A 53 3.32 -0.11 -5.03
CA VAL A 53 4.07 0.23 -6.24
C VAL A 53 4.45 -1.09 -6.93
N GLY A 54 3.44 -1.86 -7.37
CA GLY A 54 3.65 -3.11 -8.11
C GLY A 54 4.68 -2.94 -9.23
N PRO A 55 5.30 -4.04 -9.75
CA PRO A 55 6.48 -3.96 -10.59
C PRO A 55 6.26 -2.88 -11.66
N ARG A 56 7.13 -1.88 -11.62
CA ARG A 56 7.15 -0.78 -12.58
C ARG A 56 8.28 -1.07 -13.55
N PRO A 57 8.10 -2.02 -14.50
CA PRO A 57 9.17 -2.44 -15.40
C PRO A 57 9.62 -1.30 -16.33
N HIS A 58 8.87 -0.21 -16.39
CA HIS A 58 9.12 0.89 -17.31
C HIS A 58 9.71 2.08 -16.57
N VAL A 59 11.03 2.19 -16.58
CA VAL A 59 11.76 3.29 -15.97
C VAL A 59 12.09 4.35 -17.01
N CYS A 60 11.87 5.62 -16.68
CA CYS A 60 12.28 6.75 -17.50
C CYS A 60 13.80 6.91 -17.44
N PRO A 61 14.52 6.88 -18.58
CA PRO A 61 15.98 7.00 -18.60
C PRO A 61 16.46 8.41 -18.19
N ASP A 62 15.65 9.44 -18.40
CA ASP A 62 16.04 10.83 -18.15
C ASP A 62 15.93 11.23 -16.67
N CYS A 63 15.00 10.64 -15.91
CA CYS A 63 14.76 11.01 -14.51
C CYS A 63 14.68 9.84 -13.52
N GLY A 64 14.81 8.60 -13.98
CA GLY A 64 14.76 7.40 -13.13
C GLY A 64 13.38 7.07 -12.55
N LYS A 65 12.31 7.80 -12.93
CA LYS A 65 10.95 7.49 -12.48
C LYS A 65 10.44 6.20 -13.10
N ALA A 66 9.95 5.29 -12.28
CA ALA A 66 9.35 4.04 -12.71
C ALA A 66 7.83 4.18 -12.91
N PHE A 67 7.28 3.51 -13.92
CA PHE A 67 5.87 3.47 -14.29
C PHE A 67 5.38 2.03 -14.47
N ARG A 68 4.10 1.78 -14.16
CA ARG A 68 3.47 0.46 -14.30
C ARG A 68 3.14 0.11 -15.76
N GLU A 69 2.86 1.11 -16.58
CA GLU A 69 2.46 0.95 -17.98
C GLU A 69 3.37 1.74 -18.92
N THR A 70 3.66 1.17 -20.10
CA THR A 70 4.44 1.83 -21.17
C THR A 70 3.76 3.08 -21.70
N THR A 71 2.43 3.10 -21.78
CA THR A 71 1.62 4.24 -22.22
C THR A 71 1.82 5.46 -21.30
N THR A 72 1.84 5.21 -19.99
CA THR A 72 2.05 6.24 -18.97
C THR A 72 3.49 6.77 -19.01
N LEU A 73 4.49 5.90 -19.19
CA LEU A 73 5.87 6.31 -19.42
C LEU A 73 5.99 7.15 -20.70
N ARG A 74 5.42 6.71 -21.82
CA ARG A 74 5.46 7.43 -23.10
C ARG A 74 4.79 8.80 -23.02
N ARG A 75 3.71 8.94 -22.27
CA ARG A 75 3.08 10.25 -22.03
C ARG A 75 3.96 11.15 -21.17
N HIS A 76 4.68 10.58 -20.21
CA HIS A 76 5.62 11.32 -19.37
C HIS A 76 6.87 11.80 -20.14
N GLN A 77 7.30 11.08 -21.17
CA GLN A 77 8.46 11.43 -22.01
C GLN A 77 8.14 12.39 -23.16
N ARG A 78 6.87 12.73 -23.39
CA ARG A 78 6.50 13.80 -24.33
C ARG A 78 6.55 15.14 -23.63
#